data_AF-A0A1G7A3C9-F1
#
_entry.id   AF-A0A1G7A3C9-F1
#
_cell.length_a   1.000
_cell.length_b   1.000
_cell.length_c   1.000
_cell.angle_alpha   90.00
_cell.angle_beta   90.00
_cell.angle_gamma   90.00
#
_symmetry.space_group_name_H-M   'P 1'
#
loop_
_entity.id
_entity.type
_entity.pdbx_description
1 polymer ?
#
loop_
_entity_poly.entity_id
_entity_poly.type
_entity_poly.pdbx_seq_one_letter_code
_entity_poly.pdbx_strand_id
1 'polypeptide(L)'
;MSRRSAPFVAPDYIDDPTSKDGKKHAKVLLSTLQEDIANFRHEQFPPDILRQIRDMPIYEGNLAEVQAYQQRWQNLLERAKDFYPAANMPPDYLPLPASLEIPQFIYHVQRLHLTKTRAKESKSFGSVGALTDKCGDYTDDEVARMTAVLDNDDDARLVAHREFIDLRAYVFCRDSKGEMLEPERVRFYRTGLIVHALPDFKIVDSRQTPRKRRNDAYNNPLADNGVWKIYRKK
;
A
#
# COMPACT_ATOMS: atom_id res chain seq x y z
N MET A 1 -10.52 -6.34 -6.33
CA MET A 1 -9.83 -6.93 -5.17
C MET A 1 -8.51 -6.17 -4.95
N SER A 2 -7.97 -6.08 -3.73
CA SER A 2 -6.60 -5.53 -3.57
C SER A 2 -5.65 -6.58 -4.15
N ARG A 3 -4.98 -6.32 -5.27
CA ARG A 3 -3.94 -7.24 -5.77
C ARG A 3 -2.94 -7.46 -4.63
N ARG A 4 -2.64 -8.72 -4.31
CA ARG A 4 -1.49 -9.03 -3.43
C ARG A 4 -0.24 -8.49 -4.11
N SER A 5 0.74 -8.05 -3.33
CA SER A 5 2.05 -7.74 -3.88
C SER A 5 2.78 -9.04 -4.23
N ALA A 6 3.74 -8.96 -5.14
CA ALA A 6 4.58 -10.09 -5.51
C ALA A 6 5.25 -10.69 -4.25
N PRO A 7 5.32 -12.03 -4.13
CA PRO A 7 5.96 -12.68 -2.99
C PRO A 7 7.46 -12.44 -3.02
N PHE A 8 8.05 -12.34 -1.83
CA PHE A 8 9.50 -12.28 -1.66
C PHE A 8 10.12 -13.63 -2.03
N VAL A 9 11.22 -13.58 -2.77
CA VAL A 9 12.10 -14.71 -3.09
C VAL A 9 13.53 -14.28 -2.80
N ALA A 10 14.32 -15.13 -2.14
CA ALA A 10 15.74 -14.86 -1.97
C ALA A 10 16.43 -14.97 -3.35
N PRO A 11 17.23 -13.97 -3.78
CA PRO A 11 17.89 -13.99 -5.08
C PRO A 11 18.77 -15.23 -5.28
N ASP A 12 18.85 -15.70 -6.53
CA ASP A 12 19.57 -16.91 -6.94
C ASP A 12 21.10 -16.76 -6.93
N TYR A 13 21.61 -15.52 -6.98
CA TYR A 13 23.03 -15.22 -6.83
C TYR A 13 23.54 -15.35 -5.38
N ILE A 14 22.68 -15.62 -4.40
CA ILE A 14 23.08 -15.86 -3.01
C ILE A 14 23.43 -17.34 -2.84
N ASP A 15 24.59 -17.63 -2.25
CA ASP A 15 24.98 -19.00 -1.90
C ASP A 15 23.96 -19.65 -0.94
N ASP A 16 23.43 -20.81 -1.34
CA ASP A 16 22.36 -21.56 -0.67
C ASP A 16 21.23 -20.64 -0.12
N PRO A 17 20.39 -20.07 -1.02
CA PRO A 17 19.41 -19.06 -0.66
C PRO A 17 18.27 -19.61 0.23
N THR A 18 18.15 -20.93 0.31
CA THR A 18 17.13 -21.60 1.13
C THR A 18 17.56 -21.82 2.58
N SER A 19 18.87 -21.82 2.82
CA SER A 19 19.46 -21.96 4.16
C SER A 19 19.09 -20.79 5.08
N LYS A 20 19.35 -20.98 6.38
CA LYS A 20 19.16 -19.92 7.39
C LYS A 20 20.08 -18.73 7.11
N ASP A 21 21.31 -18.98 6.70
CA ASP A 21 22.32 -17.94 6.45
C ASP A 21 22.06 -17.23 5.11
N GLY A 22 21.68 -17.95 4.06
CA GLY A 22 21.23 -17.37 2.79
C GLY A 22 20.01 -16.47 2.96
N LYS A 23 19.01 -16.90 3.76
CA LYS A 23 17.85 -16.05 4.12
C LYS A 23 18.24 -14.81 4.93
N LYS A 24 19.22 -14.94 5.83
CA LYS A 24 19.74 -13.80 6.60
C LYS A 24 20.46 -12.81 5.68
N HIS A 25 21.30 -13.30 4.77
CA HIS A 25 21.99 -12.49 3.78
C HIS A 25 20.99 -11.77 2.85
N ALA A 26 19.98 -12.48 2.33
CA ALA A 26 18.94 -11.88 1.50
C ALA A 26 18.19 -10.74 2.21
N LYS A 27 17.92 -10.87 3.52
CA LYS A 27 17.32 -9.79 4.32
C LYS A 27 18.22 -8.56 4.46
N VAL A 28 19.53 -8.76 4.63
CA VAL A 28 20.50 -7.66 4.67
C VAL A 28 20.51 -6.93 3.34
N LEU A 29 20.61 -7.66 2.22
CA LEU A 29 20.59 -7.07 0.89
C LEU A 29 19.27 -6.34 0.57
N LEU A 30 18.13 -6.89 0.98
CA LEU A 30 16.84 -6.22 0.85
C LEU A 30 16.80 -4.92 1.68
N SER A 31 17.37 -4.93 2.88
CA SER A 31 17.46 -3.72 3.72
C SER A 31 18.34 -2.65 3.07
N THR A 32 19.48 -3.03 2.50
CA THR A 32 20.33 -2.10 1.73
C THR A 32 19.59 -1.53 0.53
N LEU A 33 18.85 -2.36 -0.23
CA LEU A 33 18.02 -1.88 -1.34
C LEU A 33 16.95 -0.88 -0.85
N GLN A 34 16.32 -1.12 0.30
CA GLN A 34 15.34 -0.19 0.86
C GLN A 34 15.96 1.15 1.23
N GLU A 35 17.17 1.15 1.78
CA GLU A 35 17.93 2.37 2.08
C GLU A 35 18.31 3.13 0.81
N ASP A 36 18.81 2.43 -0.21
CA ASP A 36 19.14 3.03 -1.51
C ASP A 36 17.91 3.68 -2.16
N ILE A 37 16.75 2.99 -2.11
CA ILE A 37 15.48 3.54 -2.61
C ILE A 37 15.08 4.78 -1.81
N ALA A 38 15.20 4.76 -0.48
CA ALA A 38 14.86 5.89 0.36
C ALA A 38 15.74 7.12 0.06
N ASN A 39 17.06 6.91 -0.09
CA ASN A 39 18.01 7.96 -0.46
C ASN A 39 17.69 8.52 -1.85
N PHE A 40 17.50 7.65 -2.84
CA PHE A 40 17.14 8.08 -4.19
C PHE A 40 15.82 8.84 -4.22
N ARG A 41 14.81 8.38 -3.48
CA ARG A 41 13.52 9.05 -3.34
C ARG A 41 13.68 10.44 -2.72
N HIS A 42 14.53 10.60 -1.70
CA HIS A 42 14.79 11.89 -1.07
C HIS A 42 15.35 12.92 -2.07
N GLU A 43 16.19 12.47 -3.00
CA GLU A 43 16.83 13.35 -3.99
C GLU A 43 15.97 13.59 -5.25
N GLN A 44 15.21 12.58 -5.69
CA GLN A 44 14.57 12.56 -7.02
C GLN A 44 13.04 12.62 -6.98
N PHE A 45 12.44 12.63 -5.79
CA PHE A 45 10.99 12.73 -5.63
C PHE A 45 10.63 13.96 -4.77
N PRO A 46 9.81 14.89 -5.27
CA PRO A 46 8.97 14.81 -6.46
C PRO A 46 9.75 14.89 -7.79
N PRO A 47 9.23 14.31 -8.88
CA PRO A 47 9.83 14.43 -10.21
C PRO A 47 9.89 15.90 -10.66
N ASP A 48 11.04 16.30 -11.19
CA ASP A 48 11.32 17.64 -11.73
C ASP A 48 10.74 17.87 -13.13
N ILE A 49 10.63 16.80 -13.94
CA ILE A 49 10.18 16.85 -15.33
C ILE A 49 8.69 16.52 -15.52
N LEU A 50 7.94 16.29 -14.44
CA LEU A 50 6.54 15.89 -14.50
C LEU A 50 5.65 16.90 -13.77
N ARG A 51 4.42 17.07 -14.25
CA ARG A 51 3.45 17.98 -13.63
C ARG A 51 2.75 17.29 -12.47
N GLN A 52 2.77 17.91 -11.30
CA GLN A 52 1.98 17.42 -10.16
C GLN A 52 0.48 17.59 -10.42
N ILE A 53 -0.29 16.54 -10.17
CA ILE A 53 -1.75 16.58 -10.18
C ILE A 53 -2.22 17.06 -8.81
N ARG A 54 -2.63 18.34 -8.78
CA ARG A 54 -3.14 19.03 -7.58
C ARG A 54 -2.09 18.98 -6.46
N ASP A 55 -2.51 18.65 -5.25
CA ASP A 55 -1.74 18.57 -4.00
C ASP A 55 -1.39 17.12 -3.60
N MET A 56 -1.47 16.17 -4.54
CA MET A 56 -1.27 14.75 -4.27
C MET A 56 0.06 14.26 -4.84
N PRO A 57 0.61 13.13 -4.34
CA PRO A 57 1.81 12.52 -4.92
C PRO A 57 1.45 11.74 -6.20
N ILE A 58 0.76 12.41 -7.13
CA ILE A 58 0.44 11.92 -8.46
C ILE A 58 1.05 12.91 -9.45
N TYR A 59 1.79 12.42 -10.44
CA TYR A 59 2.48 13.25 -11.42
C TYR A 59 2.20 12.74 -12.82
N GLU A 60 1.97 13.64 -13.75
CA GLU A 60 1.70 13.32 -15.15
C GLU A 60 2.75 13.90 -16.09
N GLY A 61 2.94 13.23 -17.21
CA GLY A 61 3.72 13.72 -18.33
C GLY A 61 3.33 13.00 -19.61
N ASN A 62 3.94 13.41 -20.71
CA ASN A 62 3.89 12.67 -21.96
C ASN A 62 4.74 11.38 -21.86
N LEU A 63 4.68 10.54 -22.91
CA LEU A 63 5.40 9.26 -22.93
C LEU A 63 6.90 9.43 -22.67
N ALA A 64 7.54 10.39 -23.33
CA ALA A 64 8.98 10.60 -23.26
C ALA A 64 9.42 11.07 -21.87
N GLU A 65 8.67 11.99 -21.25
CA GLU A 65 8.95 12.48 -19.89
C GLU A 65 8.81 11.34 -18.85
N VAL A 66 7.75 10.54 -18.96
CA VAL A 66 7.51 9.43 -18.03
C VAL A 66 8.57 8.34 -18.20
N GLN A 67 8.95 8.00 -19.43
CA GLN A 67 10.03 7.05 -19.70
C GLN A 67 11.37 7.57 -19.19
N ALA A 68 11.68 8.85 -19.42
CA ALA A 68 12.91 9.47 -18.93
C ALA A 68 12.98 9.44 -17.40
N TYR A 69 11.86 9.72 -16.71
CA TYR A 69 11.81 9.62 -15.25
C TYR A 69 11.93 8.17 -14.79
N GLN A 70 11.20 7.22 -15.40
CA GLN A 70 11.29 5.80 -15.05
C GLN A 70 12.72 5.25 -15.24
N GLN A 71 13.43 5.70 -16.28
CA GLN A 71 14.79 5.26 -16.55
C GLN A 71 15.74 5.59 -15.38
N ARG A 72 15.50 6.69 -14.65
CA ARG A 72 16.29 7.02 -13.46
C ARG A 72 16.12 5.99 -12.34
N TRP A 73 14.95 5.33 -12.27
CA TRP A 73 14.63 4.29 -11.31
C TRP A 73 15.03 2.88 -11.76
N GLN A 74 15.49 2.71 -13.00
CA GLN A 74 15.61 1.40 -13.64
C GLN A 74 16.50 0.43 -12.85
N ASN A 75 17.66 0.88 -12.36
CA ASN A 75 18.56 0.05 -11.54
C ASN A 75 17.86 -0.46 -10.26
N LEU A 76 17.14 0.41 -9.56
CA LEU A 76 16.42 0.03 -8.33
C LEU A 76 15.23 -0.89 -8.63
N LEU A 77 14.55 -0.70 -9.77
CA LEU A 77 13.48 -1.55 -10.24
C LEU A 77 13.98 -2.96 -10.59
N GLU A 78 15.12 -3.08 -11.24
CA GLU A 78 15.76 -4.35 -11.58
C GLU A 78 16.17 -5.10 -10.32
N ARG A 79 16.92 -4.43 -9.43
CA ARG A 79 17.29 -5.02 -8.12
C ARG A 79 16.07 -5.45 -7.30
N ALA A 80 14.97 -4.68 -7.34
CA ALA A 80 13.73 -5.08 -6.68
C ALA A 80 13.14 -6.35 -7.31
N LYS A 81 13.19 -6.51 -8.63
CA LYS A 81 12.68 -7.71 -9.30
C LYS A 81 13.46 -8.97 -8.94
N ASP A 82 14.74 -8.87 -8.59
CA ASP A 82 15.51 -10.02 -8.08
C ASP A 82 14.89 -10.59 -6.79
N PHE A 83 14.37 -9.72 -5.92
CA PHE A 83 13.66 -10.13 -4.70
C PHE A 83 12.18 -10.46 -4.92
N TYR A 84 11.61 -10.03 -6.04
CA TYR A 84 10.19 -10.15 -6.37
C TYR A 84 9.98 -10.58 -7.83
N PRO A 85 10.47 -11.76 -8.24
CA PRO A 85 10.54 -12.16 -9.66
C PRO A 85 9.16 -12.35 -10.31
N ALA A 86 8.11 -12.58 -9.53
CA ALA A 86 6.73 -12.65 -10.02
C ALA A 86 6.10 -11.27 -10.28
N ALA A 87 6.80 -10.17 -9.98
CA ALA A 87 6.27 -8.83 -10.15
C ALA A 87 6.06 -8.49 -11.63
N ASN A 88 4.87 -8.00 -11.97
CA ASN A 88 4.44 -7.65 -13.33
C ASN A 88 4.53 -8.81 -14.35
N MET A 89 4.55 -10.06 -13.88
CA MET A 89 4.60 -11.25 -14.74
C MET A 89 3.20 -11.92 -14.83
N PRO A 90 2.85 -12.52 -15.98
CA PRO A 90 1.62 -13.31 -16.12
C PRO A 90 1.61 -14.52 -15.16
N PRO A 91 0.42 -15.04 -14.78
CA PRO A 91 -0.92 -14.57 -15.16
C PRO A 91 -1.44 -13.42 -14.28
N ASP A 92 -0.83 -13.19 -13.12
CA ASP A 92 -1.41 -12.34 -12.08
C ASP A 92 -0.97 -10.87 -12.14
N TYR A 93 0.16 -10.58 -12.81
CA TYR A 93 0.76 -9.25 -12.94
C TYR A 93 0.81 -8.52 -11.59
N LEU A 94 1.35 -9.20 -10.57
CA LEU A 94 1.38 -8.69 -9.20
C LEU A 94 2.30 -7.46 -9.12
N PRO A 95 1.90 -6.37 -8.46
CA PRO A 95 2.78 -5.21 -8.30
C PRO A 95 3.90 -5.50 -7.29
N LEU A 96 4.98 -4.72 -7.38
CA LEU A 96 5.99 -4.65 -6.32
C LEU A 96 5.34 -4.23 -4.98
N PRO A 97 5.89 -4.66 -3.82
CA PRO A 97 5.36 -4.26 -2.52
C PRO A 97 5.46 -2.75 -2.29
N ALA A 98 4.37 -2.15 -1.80
CA ALA A 98 4.34 -0.72 -1.46
C ALA A 98 5.33 -0.35 -0.33
N SER A 99 5.83 -1.33 0.43
CA SER A 99 6.89 -1.13 1.44
C SER A 99 8.25 -0.78 0.84
N LEU A 100 8.46 -1.00 -0.46
CA LEU A 100 9.66 -0.52 -1.16
C LEU A 100 9.57 0.97 -1.48
N GLU A 101 8.38 1.58 -1.45
CA GLU A 101 8.19 3.02 -1.73
C GLU A 101 8.63 3.51 -3.11
N ILE A 102 8.85 2.58 -4.05
CA ILE A 102 9.10 2.89 -5.47
C ILE A 102 7.82 3.44 -6.10
N PRO A 103 7.86 4.55 -6.86
CA PRO A 103 6.71 5.07 -7.59
C PRO A 103 6.09 4.05 -8.53
N GLN A 104 4.76 4.06 -8.62
CA GLN A 104 4.04 3.24 -9.59
C GLN A 104 3.96 3.98 -10.92
N PHE A 105 4.43 3.36 -11.99
CA PHE A 105 4.39 3.89 -13.35
C PHE A 105 3.22 3.25 -14.11
N ILE A 106 2.30 4.05 -14.61
CA ILE A 106 1.16 3.57 -15.41
C ILE A 106 1.09 4.32 -16.73
N TYR A 107 0.99 3.55 -17.82
CA TYR A 107 1.01 4.06 -19.17
C TYR A 107 -0.39 4.13 -19.79
N HIS A 108 -0.52 4.98 -20.82
CA HIS A 108 -1.72 5.11 -21.64
C HIS A 108 -2.97 5.49 -20.85
N VAL A 109 -2.83 6.41 -19.89
CA VAL A 109 -3.92 6.81 -19.01
C VAL A 109 -4.79 7.85 -19.71
N GLN A 110 -6.07 7.55 -19.92
CA GLN A 110 -7.07 8.46 -20.47
C GLN A 110 -7.80 9.24 -19.36
N ARG A 111 -7.99 8.63 -18.19
CA ARG A 111 -8.72 9.27 -17.08
C ARG A 111 -8.23 8.78 -15.73
N LEU A 112 -8.13 9.70 -14.78
CA LEU A 112 -8.03 9.40 -13.35
C LEU A 112 -9.35 9.75 -12.66
N HIS A 113 -9.87 8.83 -11.86
CA HIS A 113 -10.98 9.11 -10.94
C HIS A 113 -10.51 8.97 -9.50
N LEU A 114 -10.46 10.10 -8.80
CA LEU A 114 -10.01 10.21 -7.43
C LEU A 114 -11.20 10.06 -6.49
N THR A 115 -11.04 9.21 -5.49
CA THR A 115 -12.10 8.89 -4.54
C THR A 115 -11.56 8.89 -3.12
N LYS A 116 -12.41 9.33 -2.19
CA LYS A 116 -12.18 9.26 -0.74
C LYS A 116 -13.13 8.23 -0.16
N THR A 117 -12.60 7.25 0.55
CA THR A 117 -13.39 6.21 1.22
C THR A 117 -12.96 6.09 2.67
N ARG A 118 -13.91 6.01 3.60
CA ARG A 118 -13.61 5.60 4.97
C ARG A 118 -13.26 4.11 4.95
N ALA A 119 -12.06 3.78 5.41
CA ALA A 119 -11.57 2.42 5.54
C ALA A 119 -11.25 2.13 7.01
N LYS A 120 -10.94 0.86 7.28
CA LYS A 120 -10.48 0.42 8.58
C LYS A 120 -9.29 -0.50 8.44
N GLU A 121 -8.36 -0.38 9.37
CA GLU A 121 -7.30 -1.34 9.62
C GLU A 121 -7.77 -2.24 10.77
N SER A 122 -7.61 -3.55 10.62
CA SER A 122 -8.00 -4.55 11.61
C SER A 122 -6.80 -5.39 12.03
N LYS A 123 -6.51 -5.48 13.33
CA LYS A 123 -5.48 -6.33 13.92
C LYS A 123 -6.09 -7.24 14.96
N SER A 124 -5.67 -8.51 14.99
CA SER A 124 -6.19 -9.52 15.94
C SER A 124 -5.12 -9.84 16.97
N PHE A 125 -5.52 -9.91 18.24
CA PHE A 125 -4.63 -10.17 19.38
C PHE A 125 -5.18 -11.28 20.26
N GLY A 126 -4.27 -12.05 20.87
CA GLY A 126 -4.58 -13.07 21.89
C GLY A 126 -4.17 -12.66 23.30
N SER A 127 -3.63 -11.46 23.48
CA SER A 127 -3.26 -10.95 24.80
C SER A 127 -3.42 -9.44 24.83
N VAL A 128 -3.72 -8.90 26.01
CA VAL A 128 -3.84 -7.44 26.21
C VAL A 128 -2.48 -6.76 26.10
N GLY A 129 -1.41 -7.36 26.63
CA GLY A 129 -0.05 -6.81 26.52
C GLY A 129 0.41 -6.61 25.07
N ALA A 130 0.22 -7.61 24.20
CA ALA A 130 0.58 -7.47 22.78
C ALA A 130 -0.30 -6.43 22.05
N LEU A 131 -1.53 -6.24 22.54
CA LEU A 131 -2.44 -5.22 22.03
C LEU A 131 -1.97 -3.83 22.43
N THR A 132 -1.65 -3.58 23.70
CA THR A 132 -1.17 -2.28 24.19
C THR A 132 0.17 -1.90 23.54
N ASP A 133 1.09 -2.86 23.40
CA ASP A 133 2.38 -2.65 22.70
C ASP A 133 2.22 -2.19 21.25
N LYS A 134 1.12 -2.55 20.58
CA LYS A 134 0.87 -2.25 19.16
C LYS A 134 -0.13 -1.14 18.91
N CYS A 135 -1.06 -0.92 19.83
CA CYS A 135 -2.19 -0.01 19.66
C CYS A 135 -2.15 1.18 20.64
N GLY A 136 -1.16 1.23 21.53
CA GLY A 136 -1.04 2.24 22.57
C GLY A 136 -1.85 1.88 23.81
N ASP A 137 -1.80 2.78 24.78
CA ASP A 137 -2.39 2.58 26.09
C ASP A 137 -3.91 2.80 26.10
N TYR A 138 -4.55 2.23 27.12
CA TYR A 138 -5.97 2.36 27.43
C TYR A 138 -6.10 2.59 28.94
N THR A 139 -7.29 3.00 29.38
CA THR A 139 -7.55 3.16 30.82
C THR A 139 -7.52 1.83 31.56
N ASP A 140 -7.24 1.84 32.86
CA ASP A 140 -7.20 0.62 33.68
C ASP A 140 -8.52 -0.17 33.62
N ASP A 141 -9.65 0.53 33.59
CA ASP A 141 -10.99 -0.09 33.46
C ASP A 141 -11.18 -0.77 32.09
N GLU A 142 -10.64 -0.18 31.02
CA GLU A 142 -10.65 -0.75 29.68
C GLU A 142 -9.75 -1.99 29.59
N VAL A 143 -8.57 -1.91 30.18
CA VAL A 143 -7.63 -3.04 30.29
C VAL A 143 -8.29 -4.18 31.05
N ALA A 144 -8.94 -3.92 32.19
CA ALA A 144 -9.66 -4.93 32.96
C ALA A 144 -10.77 -5.60 32.14
N ARG A 145 -11.57 -4.84 31.37
CA ARG A 145 -12.61 -5.42 30.48
C ARG A 145 -12.02 -6.29 29.38
N MET A 146 -10.92 -5.86 28.77
CA MET A 146 -10.25 -6.63 27.72
C MET A 146 -9.65 -7.92 28.27
N THR A 147 -9.02 -7.87 29.44
CA THR A 147 -8.47 -9.04 30.13
C THR A 147 -9.58 -10.04 30.48
N ALA A 148 -10.69 -9.57 31.07
CA ALA A 148 -11.83 -10.42 31.40
C ALA A 148 -12.42 -11.15 30.19
N VAL A 149 -12.35 -10.58 28.98
CA VAL A 149 -12.81 -11.27 27.76
C VAL A 149 -11.93 -12.46 27.41
N LEU A 150 -10.62 -12.34 27.60
CA LEU A 150 -9.65 -13.40 27.30
C LEU A 150 -9.63 -14.47 28.40
N ASP A 151 -9.76 -14.06 29.66
CA ASP A 151 -9.77 -15.00 30.80
C ASP A 151 -11.01 -15.91 30.84
N ASN A 152 -12.14 -15.44 30.26
CA ASN A 152 -13.39 -16.19 30.23
C ASN A 152 -13.51 -17.16 29.03
N ASP A 153 -12.63 -17.07 28.05
CA ASP A 153 -12.72 -17.79 26.78
C ASP A 153 -11.33 -17.89 26.12
N ASP A 154 -10.69 -19.05 26.25
CA ASP A 154 -9.33 -19.31 25.73
C ASP A 154 -9.23 -19.16 24.20
N ASP A 155 -10.36 -19.27 23.48
CA ASP A 155 -10.43 -19.07 22.04
C ASP A 155 -10.77 -17.61 21.66
N ALA A 156 -11.14 -16.78 22.63
CA ALA A 156 -11.46 -15.39 22.37
C ALA A 156 -10.26 -14.63 21.81
N ARG A 157 -10.57 -13.71 20.90
CA ARG A 157 -9.59 -12.77 20.35
C ARG A 157 -10.11 -11.35 20.48
N LEU A 158 -9.19 -10.44 20.75
CA LEU A 158 -9.46 -9.01 20.66
C LEU A 158 -9.12 -8.53 19.25
N VAL A 159 -10.00 -7.73 18.65
CA VAL A 159 -9.77 -7.09 17.35
C VAL A 159 -9.70 -5.59 17.54
N ALA A 160 -8.55 -5.02 17.22
CA ALA A 160 -8.36 -3.58 17.17
C ALA A 160 -8.73 -3.04 15.79
N HIS A 161 -9.61 -2.05 15.76
CA HIS A 161 -9.99 -1.32 14.56
C HIS A 161 -9.51 0.13 14.65
N ARG A 162 -8.76 0.56 13.63
CA ARG A 162 -8.44 1.97 13.40
C ARG A 162 -9.10 2.44 12.13
N GLU A 163 -9.98 3.43 12.24
CA GLU A 163 -10.56 4.08 11.07
C GLU A 163 -9.55 5.02 10.42
N PHE A 164 -9.50 5.02 9.10
CA PHE A 164 -8.68 5.96 8.36
C PHE A 164 -9.35 6.35 7.05
N ILE A 165 -8.88 7.47 6.49
CA ILE A 165 -9.29 7.90 5.16
C ILE A 165 -8.39 7.19 4.14
N ASP A 166 -8.96 6.27 3.38
CA ASP A 166 -8.30 5.66 2.23
C ASP A 166 -8.67 6.45 0.98
N LEU A 167 -7.67 7.09 0.42
CA LEU A 167 -7.77 7.81 -0.83
C LEU A 167 -7.23 6.91 -1.95
N ARG A 168 -7.97 6.85 -3.06
CA ARG A 168 -7.68 5.91 -4.15
C ARG A 168 -7.86 6.55 -5.51
N ALA A 169 -7.04 6.13 -6.45
CA ALA A 169 -7.16 6.47 -7.86
C ALA A 169 -7.72 5.26 -8.61
N TYR A 170 -8.77 5.47 -9.39
CA TYR A 170 -9.17 4.55 -10.44
C TYR A 170 -8.56 5.05 -11.74
N VAL A 171 -7.69 4.23 -12.32
CA VAL A 171 -6.88 4.56 -13.48
C VAL A 171 -7.49 3.89 -14.69
N PHE A 172 -7.96 4.70 -15.63
CA PHE A 172 -8.60 4.25 -16.86
C PHE A 172 -7.57 4.33 -17.97
N CYS A 173 -7.06 3.18 -18.39
CA CYS A 173 -6.06 3.07 -19.44
C CYS A 173 -6.69 2.66 -20.79
N ARG A 174 -5.97 2.93 -21.87
CA ARG A 174 -6.23 2.33 -23.17
C ARG A 174 -5.19 1.24 -23.48
N ASP A 175 -5.61 0.23 -24.23
CA ASP A 175 -4.70 -0.76 -24.79
C ASP A 175 -3.98 -0.23 -26.04
N SER A 176 -3.18 -1.09 -26.69
CA SER A 176 -2.44 -0.75 -27.91
C SER A 176 -3.33 -0.46 -29.13
N LYS A 177 -4.59 -0.88 -29.12
CA LYS A 177 -5.59 -0.60 -30.16
C LYS A 177 -6.42 0.64 -29.86
N GLY A 178 -6.20 1.26 -28.70
CA GLY A 178 -6.96 2.41 -28.23
C GLY A 178 -8.28 2.02 -27.55
N GLU A 179 -8.54 0.75 -27.25
CA GLU A 179 -9.74 0.32 -26.53
C GLU A 179 -9.61 0.62 -25.03
N MET A 180 -10.72 1.01 -24.39
CA MET A 180 -10.73 1.28 -22.96
C MET A 180 -10.64 -0.01 -22.15
N LEU A 181 -9.64 -0.11 -21.29
CA LEU A 181 -9.50 -1.20 -20.33
C LEU A 181 -10.36 -0.98 -19.10
N GLU A 182 -10.64 -2.06 -18.38
CA GLU A 182 -11.24 -2.00 -17.05
C GLU A 182 -10.38 -1.16 -16.10
N PRO A 183 -10.97 -0.25 -15.29
CA PRO A 183 -10.19 0.64 -14.46
C PRO A 183 -9.46 -0.11 -13.35
N GLU A 184 -8.18 0.19 -13.22
CA GLU A 184 -7.36 -0.35 -12.14
C GLU A 184 -7.42 0.55 -10.91
N ARG A 185 -7.58 -0.06 -9.74
CA ARG A 185 -7.64 0.66 -8.47
C ARG A 185 -6.27 0.70 -7.81
N VAL A 186 -5.71 1.89 -7.68
CA VAL A 186 -4.33 2.14 -7.25
C VAL A 186 -4.29 2.93 -5.94
N ARG A 187 -3.42 2.49 -5.03
CA ARG A 187 -3.00 3.27 -3.85
C ARG A 187 -1.69 3.96 -4.18
N PHE A 188 -1.56 5.24 -3.83
CA PHE A 188 -0.42 6.05 -4.27
C PHE A 188 0.19 6.93 -3.18
N TYR A 189 -0.39 7.02 -1.98
CA TYR A 189 0.08 7.92 -0.92
C TYR A 189 1.51 7.67 -0.47
N ARG A 190 1.88 6.39 -0.38
CA ARG A 190 3.21 5.97 0.06
C ARG A 190 4.23 5.97 -1.08
N THR A 191 3.85 5.42 -2.23
CA THR A 191 4.75 5.21 -3.36
C THR A 191 4.85 6.44 -4.27
N GLY A 192 3.81 7.25 -4.35
CA GLY A 192 3.55 8.10 -5.49
C GLY A 192 2.96 7.32 -6.67
N LEU A 193 2.38 8.05 -7.63
CA LEU A 193 1.85 7.54 -8.89
C LEU A 193 2.32 8.43 -10.04
N ILE A 194 3.00 7.83 -11.01
CA ILE A 194 3.47 8.46 -12.24
C ILE A 194 2.59 7.98 -13.38
N VAL A 195 1.96 8.91 -14.11
CA VAL A 195 1.05 8.60 -15.21
C VAL A 195 1.55 9.18 -16.53
N HIS A 196 1.65 8.33 -17.55
CA HIS A 196 1.69 8.81 -18.94
C HIS A 196 0.26 9.15 -19.36
N ALA A 197 0.01 10.46 -19.49
CA ALA A 197 -1.27 11.02 -19.88
C ALA A 197 -1.44 11.01 -21.40
N LEU A 198 -2.55 10.43 -21.87
CA LEU A 198 -2.95 10.51 -23.28
C LEU A 198 -3.53 11.90 -23.62
N PRO A 199 -3.66 12.24 -24.92
CA PRO A 199 -4.46 13.39 -25.34
C PRO A 199 -5.85 13.35 -24.69
N ASP A 200 -6.38 14.51 -24.32
CA ASP A 200 -7.64 14.66 -23.60
C ASP A 200 -7.71 13.91 -22.25
N PHE A 201 -6.57 13.73 -21.59
CA PHE A 201 -6.52 13.19 -20.24
C PHE A 201 -7.40 14.00 -19.28
N LYS A 202 -8.25 13.29 -18.51
CA LYS A 202 -9.21 13.90 -17.58
C LYS A 202 -9.01 13.45 -16.15
N ILE A 203 -9.13 14.39 -15.23
CA ILE A 203 -9.16 14.13 -13.79
C ILE A 203 -10.57 14.37 -13.27
N VAL A 204 -11.22 13.30 -12.80
CA VAL A 204 -12.50 13.36 -12.08
C VAL A 204 -12.19 13.28 -10.59
N ASP A 205 -12.56 14.30 -9.83
CA ASP A 205 -12.35 14.32 -8.37
C ASP A 205 -13.68 14.21 -7.63
N SER A 206 -13.94 13.04 -7.05
CA SER A 206 -15.13 12.78 -6.23
C SER A 206 -14.78 12.60 -4.75
N ARG A 207 -13.66 13.16 -4.29
CA ARG A 207 -13.24 13.07 -2.87
C ARG A 207 -14.22 13.76 -1.92
N GLN A 208 -14.93 14.79 -2.39
CA GLN A 208 -15.93 15.52 -1.61
C GLN A 208 -17.35 14.97 -1.76
N THR A 209 -17.57 13.99 -2.64
CA THR A 209 -18.91 13.42 -2.86
C THR A 209 -19.34 12.62 -1.64
N PRO A 210 -20.47 12.96 -0.99
CA PRO A 210 -20.97 12.21 0.15
C PRO A 210 -21.24 10.75 -0.23
N ARG A 211 -20.66 9.80 0.50
CA ARG A 211 -20.93 8.37 0.31
C ARG A 211 -21.80 7.84 1.44
N LYS A 212 -22.70 6.93 1.09
CA LYS A 212 -23.54 6.21 2.05
C LYS A 212 -22.63 5.53 3.10
N ARG A 213 -22.92 5.76 4.38
CA ARG A 213 -22.23 5.11 5.49
C ARG A 213 -22.45 3.61 5.36
N ARG A 214 -21.40 2.82 5.52
CA ARG A 214 -21.55 1.36 5.44
C ARG A 214 -22.35 0.85 6.64
N ASN A 215 -23.20 -0.15 6.42
CA ASN A 215 -24.03 -0.75 7.46
C ASN A 215 -23.23 -1.66 8.42
N ASP A 216 -21.97 -1.98 8.12
CA ASP A 216 -21.11 -2.88 8.90
C ASP A 216 -20.24 -2.15 9.95
N ALA A 217 -20.69 -0.98 10.42
CA ALA A 217 -20.02 -0.29 11.50
C ALA A 217 -20.16 -1.10 12.80
N TYR A 218 -19.03 -1.48 13.40
CA TYR A 218 -19.02 -2.12 14.71
C TYR A 218 -19.45 -1.07 15.74
N ASN A 219 -20.40 -1.42 16.59
CA ASN A 219 -20.88 -0.58 17.68
C ASN A 219 -20.41 -1.15 19.02
N ASN A 220 -20.32 -0.30 20.04
CA ASN A 220 -19.98 -0.68 21.42
C ASN A 220 -18.57 -1.31 21.56
N PRO A 221 -17.49 -0.54 21.35
CA PRO A 221 -16.14 -1.02 21.62
C PRO A 221 -15.96 -1.33 23.10
N LEU A 222 -15.14 -2.35 23.40
CA LEU A 222 -14.68 -2.69 24.76
C LEU A 222 -13.76 -1.60 25.32
N ALA A 223 -12.97 -1.00 24.44
CA ALA A 223 -12.00 0.06 24.73
C ALA A 223 -11.83 0.98 23.52
N ASP A 224 -11.59 2.27 23.75
CA ASP A 224 -11.39 3.30 22.72
C ASP A 224 -10.39 4.35 23.20
N ASN A 225 -9.18 4.34 22.65
CA ASN A 225 -8.15 5.34 22.97
C ASN A 225 -8.14 6.54 22.01
N GLY A 226 -9.23 6.75 21.27
CA GLY A 226 -9.37 7.81 20.26
C GLY A 226 -8.73 7.49 18.91
N VAL A 227 -7.87 6.46 18.83
CA VAL A 227 -7.25 6.00 17.59
C VAL A 227 -7.70 4.58 17.25
N TRP A 228 -7.59 3.68 18.21
CA TRP A 228 -7.95 2.27 18.10
C TRP A 228 -9.17 1.97 18.96
N LYS A 229 -10.12 1.26 18.34
CA LYS A 229 -11.32 0.75 18.99
C LYS A 229 -11.23 -0.76 19.08
N ILE A 230 -11.39 -1.31 20.27
CA ILE A 230 -11.24 -2.74 20.53
C ILE A 230 -12.61 -3.41 20.60
N TYR A 231 -12.73 -4.56 19.95
CA TYR A 231 -13.93 -5.38 19.94
C TYR A 231 -13.57 -6.83 20.26
N ARG A 232 -14.50 -7.59 20.83
CA ARG A 232 -14.41 -9.05 20.84
C ARG A 232 -14.61 -9.57 19.42
N LYS A 233 -13.69 -10.41 18.94
CA LYS A 233 -13.89 -11.18 17.70
C LYS A 233 -15.01 -12.18 17.94
N LYS A 234 -16.05 -12.13 17.10
CA LYS A 234 -17.03 -13.22 17.03
C LYS A 234 -16.42 -14.43 16.34
#